data_AF-A0A6B1EFN3-F1
#
_entry.id   AF-A0A6B1EFN3-F1
#
_cell.length_a   1.000
_cell.length_b   1.000
_cell.length_c   1.000
_cell.angle_alpha   90.00
_cell.angle_beta   90.00
_cell.angle_gamma   90.00
#
_symmetry.space_group_name_H-M   'P 1'
#
loop_
_entity.id
_entity.type
_entity.pdbx_description
1 polymer ?
#
loop_
_entity_poly.entity_id
_entity_poly.type
_entity_poly.pdbx_seq_one_letter_code
_entity_poly.pdbx_strand_id
1 'polypeptide(L)'
;MGNFADRRHRSRAQLRRSDKRYFVDPSLAVAALRTGPKQLRADLGFLGLLFESLVMRDLRVYAQANDCRISYFRDNASLEVDAVIERADGEWMAAEIKLGGEKLINHAVNSLLRLRSRVDTNRMGEPSALVVITATGYGFKHQDGVQVVPIATLGP
;
A
#
# COMPACT_ATOMS: atom_id res chain seq x y z
N MET A 1 -14.32 4.22 14.70
CA MET A 1 -15.45 4.62 13.85
C MET A 1 -15.19 4.07 12.45
N GLY A 2 -15.78 2.90 12.14
CA GLY A 2 -15.78 2.18 10.85
C GLY A 2 -14.44 1.74 10.27
N ASN A 3 -14.07 0.46 10.41
CA ASN A 3 -12.87 -0.15 9.80
C ASN A 3 -13.25 -0.93 8.54
N PHE A 4 -12.35 -1.02 7.55
CA PHE A 4 -12.49 -1.90 6.37
C PHE A 4 -12.88 -3.35 6.74
N ALA A 5 -12.43 -3.86 7.90
CA ALA A 5 -12.77 -5.20 8.38
C ALA A 5 -13.90 -5.25 9.43
N ASP A 6 -14.51 -4.13 9.81
CA ASP A 6 -15.41 -4.00 10.98
C ASP A 6 -16.86 -3.67 10.61
N ARG A 7 -17.25 -3.82 9.33
CA ARG A 7 -18.67 -3.77 8.95
C ARG A 7 -19.38 -5.07 9.38
N ARG A 8 -19.66 -5.18 10.70
CA ARG A 8 -20.48 -6.16 11.46
C ARG A 8 -19.77 -7.44 11.97
N HIS A 9 -19.62 -7.52 13.29
CA HIS A 9 -19.24 -8.66 14.13
C HIS A 9 -19.14 -10.06 13.47
N ARG A 10 -17.89 -10.48 13.19
CA ARG A 10 -17.30 -11.85 13.15
C ARG A 10 -16.35 -11.98 11.96
N SER A 11 -15.14 -11.44 12.10
CA SER A 11 -13.95 -12.06 11.49
C SER A 11 -12.93 -12.23 12.62
N ARG A 12 -12.34 -13.42 12.75
CA ARG A 12 -11.48 -13.83 13.88
C ARG A 12 -10.06 -13.23 13.81
N ALA A 13 -9.82 -12.30 12.89
CA ALA A 13 -8.56 -11.58 12.78
C ALA A 13 -8.62 -10.35 13.70
N GLN A 14 -7.94 -10.43 14.84
CA GLN A 14 -7.84 -9.32 15.77
C GLN A 14 -6.81 -8.34 15.19
N LEU A 15 -7.28 -7.28 14.51
CA LEU A 15 -6.40 -6.21 14.02
C LEU A 15 -5.70 -5.53 15.20
N ARG A 16 -4.47 -5.96 15.50
CA ARG A 16 -3.56 -5.23 16.40
C ARG A 16 -3.15 -3.93 15.72
N ARG A 17 -3.76 -2.82 16.13
CA ARG A 17 -3.46 -1.46 15.68
C ARG A 17 -2.24 -0.92 16.42
N SER A 18 -1.08 -0.99 15.78
CA SER A 18 -0.06 0.03 16.00
C SER A 18 -0.17 0.97 14.81
N ASP A 19 -0.32 2.27 15.05
CA ASP A 19 -0.39 3.24 13.96
C ASP A 19 0.95 3.22 13.20
N LYS A 20 0.95 2.83 11.92
CA LYS A 20 2.11 3.08 11.05
C LYS A 20 2.21 4.60 10.85
N ARG A 21 3.34 5.18 11.25
CA ARG A 21 3.62 6.61 11.10
C ARG A 21 4.62 6.82 9.97
N TYR A 22 4.33 7.79 9.11
CA TYR A 22 5.16 8.13 7.95
C TYR A 22 5.59 9.58 8.04
N PHE A 23 6.80 9.87 7.54
CA PHE A 23 7.19 11.24 7.28
C PHE A 23 6.41 11.78 6.09
N VAL A 24 5.78 12.95 6.25
CA VAL A 24 5.23 13.70 5.12
C VAL A 24 6.34 14.15 4.17
N ASP A 25 7.54 14.37 4.69
CA ASP A 25 8.74 14.65 3.91
C ASP A 25 9.85 13.67 4.32
N PRO A 26 10.05 12.56 3.58
CA PRO A 26 11.11 11.60 3.88
C PRO A 26 12.52 12.19 3.74
N SER A 27 12.70 13.35 3.08
CA SER A 27 14.00 14.02 2.99
C SER A 27 14.49 14.52 4.34
N LEU A 28 13.58 14.80 5.29
CA LEU A 28 13.94 15.17 6.66
C LEU A 28 14.68 14.04 7.39
N ALA A 29 14.27 12.78 7.18
CA ALA A 29 14.99 11.63 7.73
C ALA A 29 16.38 11.48 7.11
N VAL A 30 16.49 11.73 5.79
CA VAL A 30 17.78 11.73 5.09
C VAL A 30 18.73 12.80 5.64
N ALA A 31 18.23 14.03 5.81
CA ALA A 31 18.98 15.15 6.35
C ALA A 31 19.41 14.91 7.80
N ALA A 32 18.51 14.43 8.66
CA ALA A 32 18.78 14.15 10.07
C ALA A 32 19.87 13.09 10.27
N LEU A 33 19.89 12.06 9.41
CA LEU A 33 20.89 10.99 9.44
C LEU A 33 22.18 11.36 8.67
N ARG A 34 22.26 12.57 8.09
CA ARG A 34 23.39 13.04 7.27
C ARG A 34 23.76 12.03 6.18
N THR A 35 22.74 11.40 5.60
CA THR A 35 22.91 10.40 4.54
C THR A 35 22.63 11.01 3.16
N GLY A 36 22.94 10.27 2.10
CA GLY A 36 22.81 10.77 0.73
C GLY A 36 22.68 9.63 -0.29
N PRO A 37 22.64 9.95 -1.59
CA PRO A 37 22.34 8.96 -2.63
C PRO A 37 23.25 7.73 -2.63
N LYS A 38 24.54 7.91 -2.32
CA LYS A 38 25.51 6.79 -2.25
C LYS A 38 25.14 5.80 -1.14
N GLN A 39 24.84 6.30 0.04
CA GLN A 39 24.47 5.50 1.21
C GLN A 39 23.09 4.87 1.02
N LEU A 40 22.12 5.61 0.49
CA LEU A 40 20.79 5.08 0.21
C LEU A 40 20.78 3.95 -0.82
N ARG A 41 21.67 4.00 -1.82
CA ARG A 41 21.85 2.87 -2.76
C ARG A 41 22.48 1.65 -2.11
N ALA A 42 23.32 1.85 -1.09
CA ALA A 42 23.92 0.75 -0.33
C ALA A 42 22.93 0.13 0.68
N ASP A 43 21.92 0.88 1.12
CA ASP A 43 20.86 0.42 2.02
C ASP A 43 19.47 0.56 1.36
N LEU A 44 19.16 -0.42 0.49
CA LEU A 44 17.87 -0.49 -0.19
C LEU A 44 16.70 -0.73 0.77
N GLY A 45 16.95 -1.27 1.96
CA GLY A 45 15.93 -1.44 2.99
C GLY A 45 15.47 -0.08 3.51
N PHE A 46 16.41 0.76 3.93
CA PHE A 46 16.10 2.13 4.36
C PHE A 46 15.53 2.98 3.23
N LEU A 47 16.08 2.89 2.01
CA LEU A 47 15.51 3.57 0.84
C LEU A 47 14.06 3.13 0.58
N GLY A 48 13.75 1.85 0.78
CA GLY A 48 12.39 1.32 0.69
C GLY A 48 11.42 1.97 1.68
N LEU A 49 11.84 2.16 2.94
CA LEU A 49 11.02 2.83 3.97
C LEU A 49 10.76 4.31 3.63
N LEU A 50 11.77 5.01 3.09
CA LEU A 50 11.61 6.39 2.62
C LEU A 50 10.65 6.47 1.43
N PHE A 51 10.76 5.52 0.50
CA PHE A 51 9.86 5.44 -0.66
C PHE A 51 8.42 5.10 -0.24
N GLU A 52 8.22 4.18 0.70
CA GLU A 52 6.90 3.89 1.27
C GLU A 52 6.28 5.15 1.88
N SER A 53 7.07 5.95 2.62
CA SER A 53 6.62 7.24 3.16
C SER A 53 6.19 8.23 2.08
N LEU A 54 6.96 8.33 1.00
CA LEU A 54 6.67 9.19 -0.14
C LEU A 54 5.34 8.80 -0.81
N VAL A 55 5.17 7.52 -1.13
CA VAL A 55 3.95 7.02 -1.78
C VAL A 55 2.75 7.18 -0.87
N MET A 56 2.88 6.86 0.42
CA MET A 56 1.79 7.01 1.38
C MET A 56 1.33 8.46 1.54
N ARG A 57 2.25 9.44 1.46
CA ARG A 57 1.87 10.87 1.41
C ARG A 57 0.99 11.14 0.19
N ASP A 58 1.42 10.76 -1.00
CA ASP A 58 0.71 11.05 -2.25
C ASP A 58 -0.66 10.36 -2.28
N LEU A 59 -0.72 9.08 -1.91
CA LEU A 59 -1.97 8.35 -1.80
C LEU A 59 -2.95 9.03 -0.82
N ARG A 60 -2.47 9.53 0.33
CA ARG A 60 -3.36 10.24 1.28
C ARG A 60 -3.93 11.51 0.69
N VAL A 61 -3.14 12.28 -0.05
CA VAL A 61 -3.61 13.50 -0.74
C VAL A 61 -4.69 13.14 -1.77
N TYR A 62 -4.43 12.15 -2.62
CA TYR A 62 -5.40 11.72 -3.65
C TYR A 62 -6.65 11.10 -3.05
N ALA A 63 -6.52 10.30 -2.00
CA ALA A 63 -7.65 9.71 -1.30
C ALA A 63 -8.55 10.79 -0.69
N GLN A 64 -7.97 11.79 -0.02
CA GLN A 64 -8.75 12.91 0.54
C GLN A 64 -9.52 13.69 -0.53
N ALA A 65 -8.91 13.92 -1.69
CA ALA A 65 -9.57 14.61 -2.81
C ALA A 65 -10.75 13.80 -3.39
N ASN A 66 -10.75 12.48 -3.21
CA ASN A 66 -11.75 11.56 -3.77
C ASN A 66 -12.72 10.97 -2.71
N ASP A 67 -12.82 11.60 -1.53
CA ASP A 67 -13.63 11.11 -0.39
C ASP A 67 -13.32 9.64 0.01
N CYS A 68 -12.04 9.30 -0.08
CA CYS A 68 -11.51 8.00 0.30
C CYS A 68 -10.73 8.08 1.62
N ARG A 69 -10.67 6.96 2.32
CA ARG A 69 -9.88 6.75 3.53
C ARG A 69 -8.83 5.68 3.27
N ILE A 70 -7.66 5.85 3.88
CA ILE A 70 -6.58 4.87 3.81
C ILE A 70 -6.45 4.17 5.15
N SER A 71 -6.34 2.84 5.10
CA SER A 71 -6.02 1.99 6.24
C SER A 71 -4.93 0.98 5.87
N TYR A 72 -4.35 0.35 6.88
CA TYR A 72 -3.35 -0.71 6.71
C TYR A 72 -4.02 -2.04 7.02
N PHE A 73 -3.72 -3.07 6.24
CA PHE A 73 -4.20 -4.42 6.54
C PHE A 73 -3.07 -5.24 7.14
N ARG A 74 -3.36 -5.90 8.26
CA ARG A 74 -2.53 -6.95 8.85
C ARG A 74 -3.44 -8.01 9.45
N ASP A 75 -3.23 -9.27 9.10
CA ASP A 75 -3.95 -10.40 9.70
C ASP A 75 -3.09 -11.20 10.69
N ASN A 76 -3.71 -12.19 11.34
CA ASN A 76 -3.03 -13.07 12.29
C ASN A 76 -2.07 -14.07 11.61
N ALA A 77 -2.17 -14.24 10.28
CA ALA A 77 -1.31 -15.09 9.49
C ALA A 77 -0.10 -14.31 8.91
N SER A 78 0.17 -13.12 9.46
CA SER A 78 1.27 -12.23 9.03
C SER A 78 1.16 -11.77 7.58
N LEU A 79 -0.04 -11.79 6.98
CA LEU A 79 -0.28 -11.07 5.74
C LEU A 79 -0.36 -9.58 6.07
N GLU A 80 0.43 -8.80 5.37
CA GLU A 80 0.45 -7.34 5.46
C GLU A 80 0.22 -6.76 4.07
N VAL A 81 -0.55 -5.66 4.02
CA VAL A 81 -0.72 -4.87 2.81
C VAL A 81 -0.57 -3.39 3.17
N ASP A 82 0.27 -2.69 2.41
CA ASP A 82 0.73 -1.33 2.72
C ASP A 82 -0.41 -0.31 2.72
N ALA A 83 -1.40 -0.43 1.83
CA ALA A 83 -2.56 0.45 1.84
C ALA A 83 -3.82 -0.26 1.35
N VAL A 84 -4.93 -0.01 2.05
CA VAL A 84 -6.29 -0.26 1.59
C VAL A 84 -6.99 1.09 1.53
N ILE A 85 -7.47 1.44 0.34
CA ILE A 85 -8.16 2.72 0.06
C ILE A 85 -9.65 2.40 -0.11
N GLU A 86 -10.49 2.97 0.75
CA GLU A 86 -11.95 2.77 0.77
C GLU A 86 -12.66 4.10 0.51
N ARG A 87 -13.52 4.15 -0.50
CA ARG A 87 -14.39 5.29 -0.79
C ARG A 87 -15.62 5.28 0.10
N ALA A 88 -16.26 6.42 0.31
CA ALA A 88 -17.42 6.54 1.20
C ALA A 88 -18.60 5.60 0.85
N ASP A 89 -18.77 5.23 -0.42
CA ASP A 89 -19.80 4.28 -0.90
C ASP A 89 -19.45 2.81 -0.65
N GLY A 90 -18.23 2.51 -0.19
CA GLY A 90 -17.76 1.16 0.12
C GLY A 90 -16.96 0.49 -1.01
N GLU A 91 -16.80 1.12 -2.17
CA GLU A 91 -15.79 0.64 -3.13
C GLU A 91 -14.39 0.75 -2.52
N TRP A 92 -13.54 -0.21 -2.86
CA TRP A 92 -12.20 -0.27 -2.30
C TRP A 92 -11.16 -0.82 -3.27
N MET A 93 -9.92 -0.42 -3.04
CA MET A 93 -8.74 -0.97 -3.71
C MET A 93 -7.63 -1.20 -2.70
N ALA A 94 -6.62 -1.97 -3.09
CA ALA A 94 -5.43 -2.19 -2.27
C ALA A 94 -4.15 -1.96 -3.04
N ALA A 95 -3.14 -1.46 -2.34
CA ALA A 95 -1.83 -1.17 -2.90
C ALA A 95 -0.69 -1.74 -2.05
N GLU A 96 0.33 -2.24 -2.75
CA GLU A 96 1.65 -2.60 -2.23
C GLU A 96 2.69 -1.64 -2.78
N ILE A 97 3.68 -1.28 -1.96
CA ILE A 97 4.71 -0.31 -2.35
C ILE A 97 6.06 -1.02 -2.38
N LYS A 98 6.77 -0.95 -3.52
CA LYS A 98 8.08 -1.58 -3.69
C LYS A 98 8.99 -0.69 -4.52
N LEU A 99 10.31 -0.69 -4.26
CA LEU A 99 11.24 0.08 -5.10
C LEU A 99 11.21 -0.38 -6.56
N GLY A 100 11.00 -1.68 -6.81
CA GLY A 100 10.92 -2.28 -8.13
C GLY A 100 11.66 -3.62 -8.15
N GLY A 101 11.86 -4.16 -9.36
CA GLY A 101 12.47 -5.47 -9.57
C GLY A 101 11.45 -6.61 -9.52
N GLU A 102 11.59 -7.54 -10.46
CA GLU A 102 10.63 -8.62 -10.71
C GLU A 102 10.29 -9.43 -9.46
N LYS A 103 11.30 -9.79 -8.65
CA LYS A 103 11.10 -10.56 -7.42
C LYS A 103 10.19 -9.83 -6.41
N LEU A 104 10.42 -8.54 -6.19
CA LEU A 104 9.64 -7.75 -5.22
C LEU A 104 8.23 -7.49 -5.75
N ILE A 105 8.09 -7.25 -7.06
CA ILE A 105 6.80 -7.08 -7.72
C ILE A 105 5.98 -8.38 -7.61
N ASN A 106 6.56 -9.54 -7.92
CA ASN A 106 5.87 -10.83 -7.83
C ASN A 106 5.45 -11.16 -6.38
N HIS A 107 6.27 -10.79 -5.38
CA HIS A 107 5.89 -10.92 -3.98
C HIS A 107 4.70 -10.03 -3.62
N ALA A 108 4.71 -8.77 -4.06
CA ALA A 108 3.62 -7.82 -3.84
C ALA A 108 2.31 -8.29 -4.51
N VAL A 109 2.38 -8.75 -5.76
CA VAL A 109 1.24 -9.35 -6.48
C VAL A 109 0.64 -10.50 -5.68
N ASN A 110 1.47 -11.45 -5.23
CA ASN A 110 1.00 -12.58 -4.42
C ASN A 110 0.37 -12.15 -3.09
N SER A 111 0.88 -11.09 -2.46
CA SER A 111 0.33 -10.55 -1.21
C SER A 111 -1.06 -9.95 -1.43
N LEU A 112 -1.25 -9.19 -2.50
CA LEU A 112 -2.55 -8.62 -2.88
C LEU A 112 -3.57 -9.71 -3.27
N LEU A 113 -3.15 -10.75 -3.99
CA LEU A 113 -4.02 -11.89 -4.32
C LEU A 113 -4.43 -12.67 -3.07
N ARG A 114 -3.52 -12.81 -2.09
CA ARG A 114 -3.84 -13.39 -0.78
C ARG A 114 -4.79 -12.51 0.02
N LEU A 115 -4.66 -11.18 -0.04
CA LEU A 115 -5.63 -10.29 0.59
C LEU A 115 -7.02 -10.52 -0.01
N ARG A 116 -7.13 -10.53 -1.33
CA ARG A 116 -8.39 -10.77 -2.04
C ARG A 116 -9.06 -12.07 -1.63
N SER A 117 -8.29 -13.16 -1.44
CA SER A 117 -8.86 -14.45 -1.01
C SER A 117 -9.20 -14.53 0.48
N ARG A 118 -8.71 -13.60 1.30
CA ARG A 118 -8.98 -13.52 2.75
C ARG A 118 -10.15 -12.62 3.09
N VAL A 119 -10.43 -11.63 2.26
CA VAL A 119 -11.55 -10.69 2.45
C VAL A 119 -12.85 -11.36 2.02
N ASP A 120 -13.91 -11.15 2.80
CA ASP A 120 -15.26 -11.61 2.43
C ASP A 120 -15.86 -10.66 1.38
N THR A 121 -15.67 -10.98 0.11
CA THR A 121 -16.12 -10.14 -1.01
C THR A 121 -17.64 -10.12 -1.18
N ASN A 122 -18.38 -11.06 -0.58
CA ASN A 122 -19.84 -10.97 -0.52
C ASN A 122 -20.31 -9.80 0.35
N ARG A 123 -19.46 -9.38 1.31
CA ARG A 123 -19.78 -8.29 2.26
C ARG A 123 -19.10 -6.98 1.89
N MET A 124 -17.88 -7.05 1.38
CA MET A 124 -17.05 -5.90 1.06
C MET A 124 -17.07 -5.51 -0.41
N GLY A 125 -17.66 -6.35 -1.27
CA GLY A 125 -17.48 -6.26 -2.72
C GLY A 125 -16.10 -6.73 -3.16
N GLU A 126 -15.95 -6.97 -4.46
CA GLU A 126 -14.65 -7.19 -5.08
C GLU A 126 -13.84 -5.87 -5.08
N PRO A 127 -12.49 -5.95 -4.95
CA PRO A 127 -11.66 -4.75 -5.08
C PRO A 127 -11.78 -4.18 -6.50
N SER A 128 -11.94 -2.87 -6.62
CA SER A 128 -11.95 -2.17 -7.90
C SER A 128 -10.58 -2.21 -8.58
N ALA A 129 -9.50 -2.28 -7.78
CA ALA A 129 -8.15 -2.50 -8.25
C ALA A 129 -7.25 -3.14 -7.18
N LEU A 130 -6.28 -3.91 -7.64
CA LEU A 130 -5.09 -4.31 -6.87
C LEU A 130 -3.88 -3.71 -7.58
N VAL A 131 -3.03 -2.99 -6.84
CA VAL A 131 -1.98 -2.17 -7.44
C VAL A 131 -0.63 -2.38 -6.75
N VAL A 132 0.43 -2.56 -7.52
CA VAL A 132 1.81 -2.47 -7.04
C VAL A 132 2.38 -1.15 -7.53
N ILE A 133 2.78 -0.28 -6.60
CA ILE A 133 3.37 1.02 -6.91
C ILE A 133 4.90 0.88 -6.84
N THR A 134 5.58 1.23 -7.93
CA THR A 134 7.04 1.11 -8.07
C THR A 134 7.77 2.44 -8.13
N ALA A 135 9.04 2.50 -7.71
CA ALA A 135 9.83 3.73 -7.82
C ALA A 135 10.27 4.02 -9.25
N THR A 136 10.40 2.98 -10.08
CA THR A 136 10.87 3.06 -11.47
C THR A 136 10.12 2.07 -12.36
N GLY A 137 10.43 2.08 -13.66
CA GLY A 137 9.89 1.15 -14.65
C GLY A 137 8.75 1.77 -15.45
N TYR A 138 7.95 0.92 -16.10
CA TYR A 138 6.78 1.30 -16.88
C TYR A 138 5.52 0.65 -16.29
N GLY A 139 4.35 1.22 -16.61
CA GLY A 139 3.07 0.68 -16.19
C GLY A 139 2.67 -0.53 -17.02
N PHE A 140 2.19 -1.59 -16.38
CA PHE A 140 1.63 -2.76 -17.05
C PHE A 140 0.60 -3.49 -16.17
N LYS A 141 -0.18 -4.38 -16.78
CA LYS A 141 -1.10 -5.27 -16.05
C LYS A 141 -0.48 -6.67 -15.96
N HIS A 142 -0.31 -7.17 -14.75
CA HIS A 142 0.10 -8.55 -14.52
C HIS A 142 -0.97 -9.53 -15.02
N GLN A 143 -0.58 -10.75 -15.40
CA GLN A 143 -1.51 -11.78 -15.89
C GLN A 143 -2.66 -12.08 -14.91
N ASP A 144 -2.43 -11.91 -13.61
CA ASP A 144 -3.45 -12.11 -12.55
C ASP A 144 -4.32 -10.88 -12.29
N GLY A 145 -4.25 -9.87 -13.17
CA GLY A 145 -5.10 -8.68 -13.11
C GLY A 145 -4.62 -7.55 -12.21
N VAL A 146 -3.50 -7.74 -11.48
CA VAL A 146 -2.87 -6.71 -10.66
C VAL A 146 -2.19 -5.66 -11.55
N GLN A 147 -2.43 -4.39 -11.28
CA GLN A 147 -1.79 -3.28 -11.99
C GLN A 147 -0.42 -3.00 -11.37
N VAL A 148 0.62 -2.86 -12.17
CA VAL A 148 1.95 -2.44 -11.71
C VAL A 148 2.22 -1.08 -12.32
N VAL A 149 2.38 -0.05 -11.49
CA VAL A 149 2.46 1.36 -11.93
C VAL A 149 3.61 2.08 -11.25
N PRO A 150 4.43 2.85 -11.98
CA PRO A 150 5.42 3.73 -11.36
C PRO A 150 4.75 4.87 -10.59
N ILE A 151 5.35 5.33 -9.50
CA ILE A 151 4.84 6.48 -8.72
C ILE A 151 4.62 7.73 -9.60
N ALA A 152 5.46 7.91 -10.64
CA ALA A 152 5.39 9.03 -11.57
C ALA A 152 4.10 9.07 -12.42
N THR A 153 3.31 7.99 -12.43
CA THR A 153 2.02 7.93 -13.14
C THR A 153 0.83 8.16 -12.22
N LEU A 154 1.05 8.41 -10.93
CA LEU A 154 -0.03 8.73 -10.00
C LEU A 154 -0.46 10.19 -10.16
N GLY A 155 -1.75 10.45 -10.01
CA GLY A 155 -2.34 11.79 -10.03
C GLY A 155 -3.76 11.76 -9.47
N PRO A 156 -4.33 12.94 -9.17
CA PRO A 156 -5.72 13.09 -8.75
C PRO A 156 -6.71 12.94 -9.90
#